data_AF-A0A3D3XVJ5-F1
#
_entry.id   AF-A0A3D3XVJ5-F1
#
_cell.length_a   1.000
_cell.length_b   1.000
_cell.length_c   1.000
_cell.angle_alpha   90.00
_cell.angle_beta   90.00
_cell.angle_gamma   90.00
#
_symmetry.space_group_name_H-M   'P 1'
#
loop_
_entity.id
_entity.type
_entity.pdbx_description
1 polymer ?
#
loop_
_entity_poly.entity_id
_entity_poly.type
_entity_poly.pdbx_seq_one_letter_code
_entity_poly.pdbx_strand_id
1 'polypeptide(L)'
;MARGSSFPLAKFVTFLTWLALCSAIESAGTETTTVSGPITNGTKGGPFSAPRIDLASRGYVMEEFFLDGDASAYEFADGATSTPDGRWNTKREQQSTAYRTRLLVVRPQKDSDFNGTVIVHWQNVTAGYELGSVGDDEYLRGYAWVGVSAQAVGVNGFPGPEAAGLRQWDPERYGSLNHPGDAYSYDIFTQAGRAVGSARTKTGVDPLGGHDVKHLVAAGASQSAGRLRTYINGVHLLENVFDGFIPYIDFSSTIPF
;
A
#
# COMPACT_ATOMS: atom_id res chain seq x y z
N MET A 1 57.91 64.58 31.18
CA MET A 1 57.56 63.64 32.27
C MET A 1 56.23 62.98 31.94
N ALA A 2 56.17 61.64 31.99
CA ALA A 2 55.02 60.71 32.03
C ALA A 2 53.79 60.98 31.11
N ARG A 3 53.59 60.22 30.00
CA ARG A 3 52.76 58.97 29.84
C ARG A 3 51.27 59.18 30.24
N GLY A 4 50.24 58.83 29.47
CA GLY A 4 50.07 58.08 28.21
C GLY A 4 48.66 58.37 27.63
N SER A 5 48.52 58.38 26.30
CA SER A 5 47.92 57.31 25.48
C SER A 5 46.39 57.39 25.30
N SER A 6 46.00 58.10 24.23
CA SER A 6 44.94 57.84 23.24
C SER A 6 43.96 56.67 23.43
N PHE A 7 42.66 56.94 23.23
CA PHE A 7 41.75 56.05 22.49
C PHE A 7 40.73 56.83 21.66
N PRO A 8 40.25 56.30 20.50
CA PRO A 8 39.71 57.11 19.42
C PRO A 8 38.30 56.72 18.93
N LEU A 9 37.86 57.52 17.95
CA LEU A 9 37.14 57.16 16.73
C LEU A 9 35.63 56.90 16.70
N ALA A 10 35.12 57.35 15.56
CA ALA A 10 33.75 57.50 15.14
C ALA A 10 33.18 56.23 14.49
N LYS A 11 31.84 56.16 14.56
CA LYS A 11 30.87 55.71 13.54
C LYS A 11 31.26 54.49 12.69
N PHE A 12 30.54 53.38 12.94
CA PHE A 12 30.19 52.43 11.89
C PHE A 12 28.68 52.22 11.88
N VAL A 13 28.07 52.51 10.73
CA VAL A 13 26.71 52.16 10.35
C VAL A 13 26.79 50.75 9.77
N THR A 14 26.11 49.78 10.37
CA THR A 14 26.05 48.41 9.85
C THR A 14 24.74 48.20 9.12
N PHE A 15 24.84 48.04 7.79
CA PHE A 15 23.77 47.60 6.90
C PHE A 15 23.57 46.09 7.14
N LEU A 16 22.43 45.64 7.67
CA LEU A 16 22.08 44.23 7.73
C LEU A 16 21.26 43.85 6.48
N THR A 17 21.90 43.14 5.55
CA THR A 17 21.23 42.46 4.44
C THR A 17 20.46 41.25 4.98
N TRP A 18 19.13 41.24 4.82
CA TRP A 18 18.31 40.06 5.05
C TRP A 18 18.48 39.10 3.86
N LEU A 19 19.16 37.97 4.07
CA LEU A 19 19.05 36.82 3.18
C LEU A 19 17.77 36.07 3.55
N ALA A 20 16.78 36.10 2.66
CA ALA A 20 15.65 35.18 2.71
C ALA A 20 16.18 33.77 2.41
N LEU A 21 16.19 32.89 3.42
CA LEU A 21 16.29 31.45 3.20
C LEU A 21 14.98 31.02 2.53
N CYS A 22 14.98 30.88 1.21
CA CYS A 22 14.05 29.97 0.55
C CYS A 22 14.47 28.55 0.92
N SER A 23 13.84 27.98 1.96
CA SER A 23 13.81 26.52 2.10
C SER A 23 13.05 25.98 0.88
N ALA A 24 13.78 25.38 -0.06
CA ALA A 24 13.17 24.54 -1.06
C ALA A 24 12.46 23.42 -0.31
N ILE A 25 11.14 23.37 -0.43
CA ILE A 25 10.39 22.15 -0.14
C ILE A 25 10.88 21.16 -1.19
N GLU A 26 11.76 20.24 -0.80
CA GLU A 26 12.01 19.05 -1.60
C GLU A 26 10.67 18.35 -1.76
N SER A 27 10.11 18.45 -2.97
CA SER A 27 9.05 17.55 -3.39
C SER A 27 9.64 16.16 -3.31
N ALA A 28 9.21 15.38 -2.31
CA ALA A 28 9.41 13.94 -2.30
C ALA A 28 9.02 13.43 -3.70
N GLY A 29 9.92 12.65 -4.31
CA GLY A 29 9.74 12.14 -5.67
C GLY A 29 8.35 11.52 -5.79
N THR A 30 7.62 11.88 -6.84
CA THR A 30 6.32 11.29 -7.15
C THR A 30 6.52 9.81 -7.44
N GLU A 31 6.39 8.98 -6.41
CA GLU A 31 6.30 7.53 -6.54
C GLU A 31 5.12 7.20 -7.43
N THR A 32 5.40 6.98 -8.71
CA THR A 32 4.36 6.83 -9.72
C THR A 32 4.14 5.34 -9.90
N THR A 33 3.13 4.81 -9.24
CA THR A 33 2.66 3.46 -9.57
C THR A 33 1.99 3.43 -10.93
N THR A 34 2.17 2.33 -11.65
CA THR A 34 1.46 2.05 -12.90
C THR A 34 0.55 0.85 -12.71
N VAL A 35 -0.72 0.99 -13.09
CA VAL A 35 -1.67 -0.12 -13.16
C VAL A 35 -1.72 -0.65 -14.60
N SER A 36 -1.64 -1.96 -14.77
CA SER A 36 -1.86 -2.62 -16.06
C SER A 36 -2.92 -3.71 -15.96
N GLY A 37 -3.68 -3.89 -17.04
CA GLY A 37 -4.75 -4.88 -17.14
C GLY A 37 -6.00 -4.35 -17.87
N PRO A 38 -7.12 -5.09 -17.82
CA PRO A 38 -7.29 -6.35 -17.10
C PRO A 38 -6.38 -7.49 -17.62
N ILE A 39 -5.91 -8.34 -16.71
CA ILE A 39 -5.10 -9.51 -17.05
C ILE A 39 -6.02 -10.66 -17.48
N THR A 40 -5.87 -11.11 -18.72
CA THR A 40 -6.71 -12.17 -19.30
C THR A 40 -5.95 -13.43 -19.69
N ASN A 41 -4.61 -13.34 -19.84
CA ASN A 41 -3.76 -14.46 -20.25
C ASN A 41 -3.60 -15.51 -19.13
N GLY A 42 -3.05 -16.68 -19.46
CA GLY A 42 -2.85 -17.78 -18.52
C GLY A 42 -3.47 -19.09 -18.96
N THR A 43 -3.14 -20.14 -18.23
CA THR A 43 -3.48 -21.53 -18.55
C THR A 43 -4.60 -22.11 -17.69
N LYS A 44 -5.02 -21.40 -16.63
CA LYS A 44 -6.00 -21.89 -15.64
C LYS A 44 -7.43 -21.40 -15.85
N GLY A 45 -7.69 -20.64 -16.92
CA GLY A 45 -9.02 -20.16 -17.30
C GLY A 45 -9.57 -18.98 -16.48
N GLY A 46 -8.82 -18.49 -15.50
CA GLY A 46 -9.20 -17.35 -14.66
C GLY A 46 -8.12 -17.03 -13.62
N PRO A 47 -8.34 -16.01 -12.78
CA PRO A 47 -7.41 -15.64 -11.72
C PRO A 47 -7.42 -16.65 -10.57
N PHE A 48 -6.28 -16.82 -9.89
CA PHE A 48 -6.20 -17.61 -8.67
C PHE A 48 -7.08 -16.99 -7.57
N SER A 49 -7.73 -17.83 -6.76
CA SER A 49 -8.69 -17.41 -5.73
C SER A 49 -9.83 -16.51 -6.27
N ALA A 50 -10.30 -16.76 -7.49
CA ALA A 50 -11.54 -16.14 -7.99
C ALA A 50 -12.74 -16.49 -7.07
N PRO A 51 -13.69 -15.56 -6.83
CA PRO A 51 -14.94 -15.85 -6.13
C PRO A 51 -15.67 -17.06 -6.74
N ARG A 52 -16.24 -17.92 -5.89
CA ARG A 52 -17.02 -19.10 -6.32
C ARG A 52 -18.52 -18.83 -6.38
N ILE A 53 -18.89 -17.58 -6.62
CA ILE A 53 -20.26 -17.08 -6.69
C ILE A 53 -20.51 -16.44 -8.06
N ASP A 54 -21.77 -16.48 -8.52
CA ASP A 54 -22.15 -15.85 -9.79
C ASP A 54 -22.26 -14.32 -9.62
N LEU A 55 -21.13 -13.64 -9.79
CA LEU A 55 -21.04 -12.18 -9.70
C LEU A 55 -21.93 -11.47 -10.72
N ALA A 56 -22.03 -12.00 -11.95
CA ALA A 56 -22.78 -11.37 -13.02
C ALA A 56 -24.28 -11.33 -12.70
N SER A 57 -24.83 -12.41 -12.14
CA SER A 57 -26.23 -12.45 -11.66
C SER A 57 -26.53 -11.43 -10.56
N ARG A 58 -25.49 -10.93 -9.89
CA ARG A 58 -25.55 -9.97 -8.79
C ARG A 58 -25.17 -8.55 -9.22
N GLY A 59 -24.91 -8.32 -10.51
CA GLY A 59 -24.53 -7.01 -11.04
C GLY A 59 -23.07 -6.63 -10.74
N TYR A 60 -22.20 -7.61 -10.50
CA TYR A 60 -20.79 -7.43 -10.19
C TYR A 60 -19.89 -7.96 -11.30
N VAL A 61 -18.70 -7.36 -11.40
CA VAL A 61 -17.60 -7.81 -12.26
C VAL A 61 -16.37 -8.11 -11.42
N MET A 62 -15.57 -9.09 -11.88
CA MET A 62 -14.24 -9.35 -11.36
C MET A 62 -13.22 -9.08 -12.46
N GLU A 63 -12.21 -8.27 -12.15
CA GLU A 63 -11.08 -7.98 -13.02
C GLU A 63 -9.78 -8.10 -12.23
N GLU A 64 -8.72 -8.52 -12.89
CA GLU A 64 -7.39 -8.64 -12.29
C GLU A 64 -6.44 -7.64 -12.93
N PHE A 65 -5.60 -7.00 -12.14
CA PHE A 65 -4.64 -6.01 -12.59
C PHE A 65 -3.27 -6.30 -11.99
N PHE A 66 -2.22 -5.81 -12.64
CA PHE A 66 -0.91 -5.67 -12.02
C PHE A 66 -0.68 -4.23 -11.58
N LEU A 67 0.04 -4.09 -10.47
CA LEU A 67 0.51 -2.84 -9.93
C LEU A 67 2.05 -2.87 -9.93
N ASP A 68 2.63 -1.96 -10.67
CA ASP A 68 4.06 -1.75 -10.80
C ASP A 68 4.47 -0.47 -10.05
N GLY A 69 5.63 -0.48 -9.41
CA GLY A 69 6.20 0.69 -8.74
C GLY A 69 7.54 0.38 -8.10
N ASP A 70 8.05 1.32 -7.31
CA ASP A 70 9.20 1.12 -6.43
C ASP A 70 8.69 1.20 -4.98
N ALA A 71 9.05 0.22 -4.16
CA ALA A 71 8.64 0.16 -2.76
C ALA A 71 9.84 0.32 -1.84
N SER A 72 9.64 0.97 -0.70
CA SER A 72 10.61 1.11 0.38
C SER A 72 10.16 0.34 1.63
N ALA A 73 11.10 -0.12 2.44
CA ALA A 73 10.78 -0.63 3.77
C ALA A 73 10.55 0.54 4.76
N TYR A 74 10.07 0.20 5.95
CA TYR A 74 9.93 1.13 7.06
C TYR A 74 10.83 0.69 8.21
N GLU A 75 11.22 1.63 9.07
CA GLU A 75 11.96 1.35 10.29
C GLU A 75 11.52 2.28 11.42
N PHE A 76 11.84 1.92 12.67
CA PHE A 76 11.66 2.83 13.79
C PHE A 76 12.63 4.02 13.68
N ALA A 77 12.10 5.24 13.85
CA ALA A 77 12.92 6.44 13.81
C ALA A 77 13.63 6.65 15.16
N ASP A 78 14.85 7.18 15.12
CA ASP A 78 15.60 7.68 16.28
C ASP A 78 15.70 6.69 17.47
N GLY A 79 15.82 5.39 17.18
CA GLY A 79 15.90 4.35 18.20
C GLY A 79 14.58 4.07 18.93
N ALA A 80 13.45 4.54 18.39
CA ALA A 80 12.13 4.23 18.89
C ALA A 80 11.82 2.72 18.83
N THR A 81 10.77 2.33 19.52
CA THR A 81 10.25 0.94 19.55
C THR A 81 8.73 0.96 19.57
N SER A 82 8.11 -0.21 19.45
CA SER A 82 6.65 -0.32 19.55
C SER A 82 6.16 0.09 20.93
N THR A 83 5.17 0.98 20.98
CA THR A 83 4.51 1.45 22.19
C THR A 83 3.07 0.91 22.30
N PRO A 84 2.54 0.69 23.51
CA PRO A 84 1.16 0.19 23.70
C PRO A 84 0.05 1.12 23.23
N ASP A 85 0.33 2.42 23.08
CA ASP A 85 -0.65 3.41 22.58
C ASP A 85 -0.85 3.36 21.06
N GLY A 86 -0.10 2.50 20.36
CA GLY A 86 -0.20 2.31 18.92
C GLY A 86 0.28 3.51 18.10
N ARG A 87 1.00 4.47 18.69
CA ARG A 87 1.50 5.66 18.01
C ARG A 87 3.00 5.54 17.77
N TRP A 88 3.40 4.61 16.91
CA TRP A 88 4.80 4.30 16.71
C TRP A 88 5.50 5.39 15.90
N ASN A 89 6.70 5.78 16.34
CA ASN A 89 7.54 6.71 15.60
C ASN A 89 8.40 5.95 14.60
N THR A 90 8.11 6.13 13.32
CA THR A 90 8.69 5.37 12.22
C THR A 90 9.09 6.30 11.10
N LYS A 91 9.92 5.80 10.19
CA LYS A 91 10.28 6.46 8.95
C LYS A 91 10.35 5.45 7.83
N ARG A 92 10.08 5.93 6.61
CA ARG A 92 10.35 5.18 5.40
C ARG A 92 11.85 5.20 5.13
N GLU A 93 12.41 4.07 4.71
CA GLU A 93 13.80 4.02 4.25
C GLU A 93 13.99 4.83 2.96
N GLN A 94 15.21 5.32 2.71
CA GLN A 94 15.51 6.07 1.48
C GLN A 94 15.65 5.17 0.25
N GLN A 95 16.01 3.90 0.46
CA GLN A 95 16.18 2.94 -0.61
C GLN A 95 14.83 2.35 -0.99
N SER A 96 14.54 2.36 -2.29
CA SER A 96 13.40 1.67 -2.88
C SER A 96 13.85 0.57 -3.83
N THR A 97 12.97 -0.41 -4.05
CA THR A 97 13.18 -1.52 -4.99
C THR A 97 11.93 -1.73 -5.84
N ALA A 98 12.13 -1.90 -7.15
CA ALA A 98 11.06 -2.17 -8.09
C ALA A 98 10.27 -3.44 -7.72
N TYR A 99 8.95 -3.35 -7.82
CA TYR A 99 8.03 -4.47 -7.64
C TYR A 99 6.99 -4.50 -8.76
N ARG A 100 6.46 -5.70 -9.00
CA ARG A 100 5.20 -5.93 -9.70
C ARG A 100 4.37 -6.88 -8.87
N THR A 101 3.22 -6.41 -8.42
CA THR A 101 2.26 -7.22 -7.67
C THR A 101 0.90 -7.29 -8.37
N ARG A 102 -0.06 -7.98 -7.75
CA ARG A 102 -1.40 -8.24 -8.26
C ARG A 102 -2.46 -7.54 -7.41
N LEU A 103 -3.48 -7.03 -8.10
CA LEU A 103 -4.76 -6.60 -7.55
C LEU A 103 -5.88 -7.46 -8.15
N LEU A 104 -6.69 -8.12 -7.31
CA LEU A 104 -7.94 -8.76 -7.74
C LEU A 104 -9.11 -7.88 -7.31
N VAL A 105 -9.81 -7.30 -8.26
CA VAL A 105 -10.90 -6.35 -7.99
C VAL A 105 -12.24 -7.02 -8.27
N VAL A 106 -13.14 -6.94 -7.30
CA VAL A 106 -14.56 -7.30 -7.44
C VAL A 106 -15.36 -6.05 -7.14
N ARG A 107 -16.16 -5.56 -8.08
CA ARG A 107 -16.88 -4.30 -7.94
C ARG A 107 -18.24 -4.35 -8.63
N PRO A 108 -19.19 -3.47 -8.27
CA PRO A 108 -20.41 -3.30 -9.04
C PRO A 108 -20.08 -2.99 -10.50
N GLN A 109 -20.91 -3.47 -11.43
CA GLN A 109 -20.72 -3.19 -12.85
C GLN A 109 -21.09 -1.73 -13.18
N LYS A 110 -22.05 -1.16 -12.44
CA LYS A 110 -22.55 0.20 -12.63
C LYS A 110 -22.22 1.06 -11.43
N ASP A 111 -21.86 2.31 -11.69
CA ASP A 111 -21.54 3.27 -10.63
C ASP A 111 -22.74 3.59 -9.74
N SER A 112 -23.95 3.56 -10.30
CA SER A 112 -25.20 3.72 -9.53
C SER A 112 -25.40 2.68 -8.43
N ASP A 113 -24.74 1.53 -8.55
CA ASP A 113 -24.87 0.41 -7.64
C ASP A 113 -23.71 0.39 -6.62
N PHE A 114 -22.73 1.29 -6.77
CA PHE A 114 -21.59 1.44 -5.87
C PHE A 114 -21.93 2.35 -4.68
N ASN A 115 -21.66 1.87 -3.47
CA ASN A 115 -21.97 2.58 -2.23
C ASN A 115 -20.87 3.59 -1.82
N GLY A 116 -19.80 3.71 -2.60
CA GLY A 116 -18.68 4.62 -2.34
C GLY A 116 -17.55 4.01 -1.50
N THR A 117 -17.67 2.76 -1.02
CA THR A 117 -16.67 2.15 -0.13
C THR A 117 -15.91 1.02 -0.80
N VAL A 118 -14.57 1.12 -0.75
CA VAL A 118 -13.65 0.08 -1.18
C VAL A 118 -13.09 -0.62 0.05
N ILE A 119 -13.23 -1.94 0.11
CA ILE A 119 -12.60 -2.77 1.13
C ILE A 119 -11.34 -3.40 0.52
N VAL A 120 -10.18 -2.94 0.97
CA VAL A 120 -8.86 -3.33 0.46
C VAL A 120 -8.29 -4.42 1.36
N HIS A 121 -8.32 -5.66 0.87
CA HIS A 121 -7.86 -6.83 1.60
C HIS A 121 -6.38 -7.08 1.38
N TRP A 122 -5.61 -7.00 2.45
CA TRP A 122 -4.30 -7.62 2.53
C TRP A 122 -4.48 -9.14 2.51
N GLN A 123 -4.15 -9.77 1.37
CA GLN A 123 -4.36 -11.20 1.17
C GLN A 123 -3.63 -12.03 2.24
N ASN A 124 -4.36 -12.96 2.86
CA ASN A 124 -3.80 -13.82 3.88
C ASN A 124 -2.96 -14.92 3.21
N VAL A 125 -1.69 -15.03 3.59
CA VAL A 125 -0.72 -15.96 2.98
C VAL A 125 -0.25 -17.05 3.96
N THR A 126 -0.99 -17.28 5.05
CA THR A 126 -0.62 -18.22 6.12
C THR A 126 -0.39 -19.65 5.62
N ALA A 127 -1.02 -20.04 4.51
CA ALA A 127 -0.85 -21.38 3.91
C ALA A 127 0.31 -21.46 2.89
N GLY A 128 1.08 -20.40 2.70
CA GLY A 128 2.13 -20.35 1.68
C GLY A 128 1.61 -19.98 0.28
N TYR A 129 0.38 -19.48 0.20
CA TYR A 129 -0.29 -18.97 -0.98
C TYR A 129 -1.49 -18.12 -0.54
N GLU A 130 -2.09 -17.37 -1.46
CA GLU A 130 -3.19 -16.46 -1.14
C GLU A 130 -4.48 -17.20 -0.74
N LEU A 131 -5.09 -16.75 0.35
CA LEU A 131 -6.33 -17.30 0.87
C LEU A 131 -7.47 -16.29 0.80
N GLY A 132 -8.62 -16.78 0.36
CA GLY A 132 -9.88 -16.06 0.41
C GLY A 132 -10.13 -15.18 -0.81
N SER A 133 -11.40 -14.81 -0.94
CA SER A 133 -11.94 -13.92 -1.95
C SER A 133 -13.33 -13.49 -1.48
N VAL A 134 -14.07 -12.75 -2.29
CA VAL A 134 -15.49 -12.50 -2.03
C VAL A 134 -16.22 -13.85 -1.93
N GLY A 135 -16.78 -14.13 -0.75
CA GLY A 135 -17.43 -15.42 -0.44
C GLY A 135 -18.77 -15.30 0.26
N ASP A 136 -19.16 -14.08 0.67
CA ASP A 136 -20.44 -13.80 1.32
C ASP A 136 -21.19 -12.67 0.59
N ASP A 137 -22.47 -12.53 0.92
CA ASP A 137 -23.35 -11.52 0.35
C ASP A 137 -23.04 -10.09 0.82
N GLU A 138 -22.22 -9.90 1.86
CA GLU A 138 -21.98 -8.59 2.46
C GLU A 138 -21.22 -7.68 1.48
N TYR A 139 -20.15 -8.19 0.86
CA TYR A 139 -19.39 -7.44 -0.14
C TYR A 139 -20.23 -7.10 -1.39
N LEU A 140 -21.33 -7.82 -1.61
CA LEU A 140 -22.24 -7.60 -2.75
C LEU A 140 -23.35 -6.57 -2.47
N ARG A 141 -23.25 -5.78 -1.39
CA ARG A 141 -24.19 -4.68 -1.04
C ARG A 141 -23.74 -3.31 -1.57
N GLY A 142 -23.07 -3.28 -2.70
CA GLY A 142 -22.53 -2.08 -3.34
C GLY A 142 -21.08 -1.76 -2.98
N TYR A 143 -20.39 -2.60 -2.20
CA TYR A 143 -18.95 -2.40 -1.95
C TYR A 143 -18.11 -2.80 -3.17
N ALA A 144 -16.93 -2.21 -3.30
CA ALA A 144 -15.86 -2.79 -4.09
C ALA A 144 -14.91 -3.53 -3.14
N TRP A 145 -14.47 -4.72 -3.53
CA TRP A 145 -13.48 -5.51 -2.81
C TRP A 145 -12.20 -5.59 -3.64
N VAL A 146 -11.04 -5.37 -3.03
CA VAL A 146 -9.74 -5.39 -3.70
C VAL A 146 -8.79 -6.28 -2.92
N GLY A 147 -8.49 -7.47 -3.45
CA GLY A 147 -7.43 -8.33 -2.92
C GLY A 147 -6.06 -7.87 -3.39
N VAL A 148 -5.18 -7.55 -2.44
CA VAL A 148 -3.80 -7.10 -2.71
C VAL A 148 -2.81 -8.20 -2.34
N SER A 149 -1.99 -8.61 -3.31
CA SER A 149 -0.85 -9.52 -3.10
C SER A 149 0.34 -8.80 -2.44
N ALA A 150 0.11 -8.25 -1.23
CA ALA A 150 1.07 -7.37 -0.56
C ALA A 150 2.30 -8.09 -0.01
N GLN A 151 2.32 -9.42 0.07
CA GLN A 151 3.43 -10.19 0.61
C GLN A 151 4.09 -11.08 -0.45
N ALA A 152 5.41 -11.23 -0.34
CA ALA A 152 6.22 -12.07 -1.20
C ALA A 152 5.79 -13.54 -1.14
N VAL A 153 5.33 -14.02 0.03
CA VAL A 153 4.85 -15.40 0.20
C VAL A 153 3.64 -15.70 -0.68
N GLY A 154 2.73 -14.74 -0.90
CA GLY A 154 1.58 -14.94 -1.80
C GLY A 154 2.01 -15.10 -3.26
N VAL A 155 3.03 -14.35 -3.67
CA VAL A 155 3.56 -14.36 -5.04
C VAL A 155 4.45 -15.58 -5.29
N ASN A 156 5.38 -15.86 -4.38
CA ASN A 156 6.48 -16.81 -4.58
C ASN A 156 6.27 -18.15 -3.89
N GLY A 157 5.35 -18.25 -2.93
CA GLY A 157 5.21 -19.39 -2.03
C GLY A 157 6.15 -19.34 -0.83
N PHE A 158 6.04 -20.32 0.07
CA PHE A 158 7.07 -20.52 1.09
C PHE A 158 8.42 -20.89 0.45
N PRO A 159 9.55 -20.49 1.06
CA PRO A 159 10.86 -20.87 0.56
C PRO A 159 11.02 -22.40 0.50
N GLY A 160 11.39 -22.92 -0.67
CA GLY A 160 11.66 -24.34 -0.86
C GLY A 160 11.03 -24.93 -2.13
N PRO A 161 11.24 -26.23 -2.37
CA PRO A 161 10.74 -26.91 -3.57
C PRO A 161 9.20 -27.04 -3.60
N GLU A 162 8.54 -26.87 -2.45
CA GLU A 162 7.08 -26.97 -2.29
C GLU A 162 6.38 -25.60 -2.40
N ALA A 163 7.08 -24.59 -2.92
CA ALA A 163 6.51 -23.27 -3.16
C ALA A 163 5.22 -23.35 -4.00
N ALA A 164 4.14 -22.74 -3.49
CA ALA A 164 2.80 -22.83 -4.07
C ALA A 164 2.16 -21.46 -4.34
N GLY A 165 2.97 -20.41 -4.45
CA GLY A 165 2.48 -19.06 -4.74
C GLY A 165 1.92 -18.91 -6.14
N LEU A 166 1.46 -17.70 -6.45
CA LEU A 166 0.88 -17.35 -7.76
C LEU A 166 1.78 -17.79 -8.93
N ARG A 167 3.09 -17.56 -8.84
CA ARG A 167 4.04 -17.90 -9.90
C ARG A 167 4.12 -19.39 -10.20
N GLN A 168 3.87 -20.26 -9.22
CA GLN A 168 3.83 -21.71 -9.42
C GLN A 168 2.47 -22.18 -9.91
N TRP A 169 1.39 -21.50 -9.54
CA TRP A 169 0.05 -21.89 -9.95
C TRP A 169 -0.20 -21.68 -11.46
N ASP A 170 0.16 -20.51 -11.99
CA ASP A 170 0.08 -20.21 -13.43
C ASP A 170 1.28 -19.36 -13.88
N PRO A 171 2.38 -20.00 -14.29
CA PRO A 171 3.59 -19.30 -14.70
C PRO A 171 3.40 -18.36 -15.90
N GLU A 172 2.45 -18.66 -16.79
CA GLU A 172 2.15 -17.79 -17.94
C GLU A 172 1.47 -16.50 -17.50
N ARG A 173 0.52 -16.62 -16.56
CA ARG A 173 -0.22 -15.48 -16.01
C ARG A 173 0.64 -14.64 -15.08
N TYR A 174 1.34 -15.28 -14.14
CA TYR A 174 1.97 -14.63 -12.99
C TYR A 174 3.50 -14.61 -13.05
N GLY A 175 4.13 -15.20 -14.07
CA GLY A 175 5.59 -15.32 -14.16
C GLY A 175 6.34 -13.99 -14.10
N SER A 176 5.68 -12.89 -14.50
CA SER A 176 6.23 -11.52 -14.46
C SER A 176 6.10 -10.82 -13.10
N LEU A 177 5.36 -11.39 -12.14
CA LEU A 177 5.28 -10.83 -10.79
C LEU A 177 6.68 -10.83 -10.13
N ASN A 178 7.00 -9.74 -9.44
CA ASN A 178 8.26 -9.56 -8.76
C ASN A 178 8.01 -8.87 -7.42
N HIS A 179 8.33 -9.54 -6.31
CA HIS A 179 8.14 -8.99 -4.98
C HIS A 179 9.49 -8.92 -4.25
N PRO A 180 9.95 -7.73 -3.82
CA PRO A 180 11.30 -7.53 -3.27
C PRO A 180 11.48 -8.04 -1.84
N GLY A 181 10.57 -8.87 -1.34
CA GLY A 181 10.54 -9.33 0.06
C GLY A 181 9.48 -8.64 0.92
N ASP A 182 9.22 -9.24 2.08
CA ASP A 182 8.07 -8.91 2.94
C ASP A 182 8.23 -7.59 3.72
N ALA A 183 9.45 -7.06 3.85
CA ALA A 183 9.68 -5.74 4.46
C ALA A 183 9.06 -4.59 3.66
N TYR A 184 8.95 -4.77 2.34
CA TYR A 184 8.35 -3.81 1.40
C TYR A 184 6.83 -3.88 1.35
N SER A 185 6.22 -4.86 2.03
CA SER A 185 4.79 -5.15 1.93
C SER A 185 3.90 -3.99 2.36
N TYR A 186 4.33 -3.21 3.36
CA TYR A 186 3.58 -2.06 3.85
C TYR A 186 3.49 -0.93 2.84
N ASP A 187 4.56 -0.67 2.10
CA ASP A 187 4.55 0.36 1.05
C ASP A 187 3.76 -0.12 -0.16
N ILE A 188 3.96 -1.37 -0.59
CA ILE A 188 3.15 -1.99 -1.64
C ILE A 188 1.65 -1.91 -1.32
N PHE A 189 1.26 -2.18 -0.07
CA PHE A 189 -0.13 -2.05 0.38
C PHE A 189 -0.62 -0.59 0.41
N THR A 190 0.24 0.35 0.81
CA THR A 190 -0.04 1.81 0.76
C THR A 190 -0.31 2.26 -0.68
N GLN A 191 0.57 1.86 -1.59
CA GLN A 191 0.48 2.19 -3.00
C GLN A 191 -0.74 1.54 -3.66
N ALA A 192 -1.07 0.29 -3.30
CA ALA A 192 -2.31 -0.35 -3.73
C ALA A 192 -3.56 0.40 -3.25
N GLY A 193 -3.57 0.87 -2.00
CA GLY A 193 -4.62 1.74 -1.48
C GLY A 193 -4.75 3.02 -2.31
N ARG A 194 -3.65 3.72 -2.59
CA ARG A 194 -3.66 4.92 -3.47
C ARG A 194 -4.19 4.61 -4.87
N ALA A 195 -3.83 3.46 -5.44
CA ALA A 195 -4.25 3.04 -6.78
C ALA A 195 -5.76 2.76 -6.89
N VAL A 196 -6.45 2.51 -5.78
CA VAL A 196 -7.92 2.32 -5.72
C VAL A 196 -8.63 3.42 -4.91
N GLY A 197 -7.88 4.47 -4.53
CA GLY A 197 -8.32 5.60 -3.72
C GLY A 197 -9.26 6.57 -4.42
N SER A 198 -9.76 7.55 -3.67
CA SER A 198 -10.54 8.68 -4.18
C SER A 198 -9.70 9.61 -5.08
N ALA A 199 -8.41 9.76 -4.77
CA ALA A 199 -7.46 10.60 -5.51
C ALA A 199 -6.72 9.85 -6.64
N ARG A 200 -7.11 8.60 -6.95
CA ARG A 200 -6.44 7.78 -7.97
C ARG A 200 -6.58 8.40 -9.37
N THR A 201 -5.64 8.09 -10.26
CA THR A 201 -5.83 8.40 -11.68
C THR A 201 -7.00 7.60 -12.26
N LYS A 202 -7.97 8.29 -12.86
CA LYS A 202 -9.04 7.67 -13.65
C LYS A 202 -8.75 7.71 -15.16
N THR A 203 -7.63 8.32 -15.56
CA THR A 203 -7.16 8.32 -16.95
C THR A 203 -6.26 7.12 -17.19
N GLY A 204 -6.51 6.37 -18.28
CA GLY A 204 -5.82 5.11 -18.57
C GLY A 204 -6.55 3.92 -17.96
N VAL A 205 -5.79 2.99 -17.36
CA VAL A 205 -6.36 1.82 -16.68
C VAL A 205 -6.81 2.22 -15.28
N ASP A 206 -8.12 2.26 -15.04
CA ASP A 206 -8.71 2.45 -13.71
C ASP A 206 -9.22 1.10 -13.17
N PRO A 207 -8.61 0.54 -12.09
CA PRO A 207 -9.08 -0.70 -11.48
C PRO A 207 -10.55 -0.69 -11.05
N LEU A 208 -11.08 0.49 -10.73
CA LEU A 208 -12.47 0.66 -10.30
C LEU A 208 -13.38 1.18 -11.41
N GLY A 209 -12.94 1.19 -12.67
CA GLY A 209 -13.80 1.45 -13.83
C GLY A 209 -14.55 2.78 -13.78
N GLY A 210 -13.95 3.82 -13.20
CA GLY A 210 -14.53 5.15 -13.07
C GLY A 210 -15.22 5.42 -11.73
N HIS A 211 -15.44 4.42 -10.87
CA HIS A 211 -16.27 4.58 -9.68
C HIS A 211 -15.83 5.69 -8.72
N ASP A 212 -16.80 6.40 -8.16
CA ASP A 212 -16.56 7.50 -7.22
C ASP A 212 -16.35 6.99 -5.79
N VAL A 213 -15.09 6.80 -5.44
CA VAL A 213 -14.68 6.32 -4.12
C VAL A 213 -14.74 7.42 -3.08
N LYS A 214 -15.39 7.11 -1.97
CA LYS A 214 -15.57 7.97 -0.80
C LYS A 214 -14.80 7.47 0.42
N HIS A 215 -14.70 6.14 0.57
CA HIS A 215 -14.09 5.50 1.72
C HIS A 215 -13.18 4.34 1.32
N LEU A 216 -11.99 4.29 1.91
CA LEU A 216 -11.06 3.17 1.84
C LEU A 216 -10.95 2.49 3.19
N VAL A 217 -11.35 1.22 3.25
CA VAL A 217 -11.26 0.42 4.47
C VAL A 217 -10.26 -0.70 4.24
N ALA A 218 -9.17 -0.74 5.02
CA ALA A 218 -8.22 -1.83 4.95
C ALA A 218 -8.68 -3.03 5.78
N ALA A 219 -8.50 -4.24 5.25
CA ALA A 219 -8.89 -5.49 5.90
C ALA A 219 -7.75 -6.51 5.84
N GLY A 220 -7.66 -7.36 6.87
CA GLY A 220 -6.66 -8.42 6.94
C GLY A 220 -7.11 -9.50 7.92
N ALA A 221 -6.68 -10.75 7.72
CA ALA A 221 -7.07 -11.88 8.56
C ALA A 221 -5.86 -12.70 8.98
N SER A 222 -5.82 -13.15 10.24
CA SER A 222 -4.75 -14.01 10.76
C SER A 222 -3.38 -13.31 10.63
N GLN A 223 -2.43 -13.88 9.90
CA GLN A 223 -1.12 -13.25 9.66
C GLN A 223 -1.25 -11.87 9.02
N SER A 224 -2.13 -11.68 8.02
CA SER A 224 -2.29 -10.37 7.40
C SER A 224 -2.98 -9.36 8.32
N ALA A 225 -3.78 -9.81 9.30
CA ALA A 225 -4.28 -8.94 10.37
C ALA A 225 -3.14 -8.47 11.29
N GLY A 226 -2.19 -9.35 11.60
CA GLY A 226 -1.00 -9.00 12.38
C GLY A 226 -0.14 -7.95 11.69
N ARG A 227 0.02 -8.03 10.37
CA ARG A 227 0.68 -6.99 9.56
C ARG A 227 -0.15 -5.72 9.48
N LEU A 228 -1.47 -5.83 9.29
CA LEU A 228 -2.35 -4.66 9.27
C LEU A 228 -2.30 -3.88 10.59
N ARG A 229 -2.17 -4.55 11.74
CA ARG A 229 -1.95 -3.87 13.02
C ARG A 229 -0.62 -3.08 13.04
N THR A 230 0.45 -3.64 12.51
CA THR A 230 1.73 -2.90 12.35
C THR A 230 1.56 -1.70 11.43
N TYR A 231 0.82 -1.86 10.31
CA TYR A 231 0.49 -0.78 9.40
C TYR A 231 -0.26 0.36 10.11
N ILE A 232 -1.32 0.03 10.86
CA ILE A 232 -2.13 0.99 11.61
C ILE A 232 -1.25 1.81 12.55
N ASN A 233 -0.37 1.14 13.29
CA ASN A 233 0.39 1.79 14.36
C ASN A 233 1.62 2.57 13.86
N GLY A 234 2.21 2.17 12.74
CA GLY A 234 3.52 2.67 12.31
C GLY A 234 3.64 3.09 10.85
N VAL A 235 2.63 2.91 10.01
CA VAL A 235 2.71 3.34 8.59
C VAL A 235 1.60 4.31 8.27
N HIS A 236 0.38 4.03 8.73
CA HIS A 236 -0.77 4.86 8.45
C HIS A 236 -0.62 6.29 8.98
N LEU A 237 0.04 6.47 10.13
CA LEU A 237 0.32 7.81 10.68
C LEU A 237 1.24 8.66 9.80
N LEU A 238 2.05 8.03 8.95
CA LEU A 238 2.89 8.70 7.95
C LEU A 238 2.15 8.90 6.62
N GLU A 239 1.48 7.86 6.15
CA GLU A 239 0.99 7.78 4.77
C GLU A 239 -0.47 8.23 4.59
N ASN A 240 -1.28 8.10 5.65
CA ASN A 240 -2.69 8.51 5.74
C ASN A 240 -3.59 8.07 4.57
N VAL A 241 -3.50 6.79 4.16
CA VAL A 241 -4.20 6.27 2.97
C VAL A 241 -5.62 5.72 3.22
N PHE A 242 -5.87 5.10 4.37
CA PHE A 242 -7.13 4.40 4.65
C PHE A 242 -8.00 5.17 5.67
N ASP A 243 -9.31 5.16 5.49
CA ASP A 243 -10.28 5.81 6.37
C ASP A 243 -10.74 4.91 7.53
N GLY A 244 -10.47 3.59 7.44
CA GLY A 244 -10.87 2.61 8.44
C GLY A 244 -10.13 1.28 8.30
N PHE A 245 -10.24 0.45 9.33
CA PHE A 245 -9.49 -0.82 9.44
C PHE A 245 -10.34 -1.93 10.02
N ILE A 246 -10.19 -3.14 9.48
CA ILE A 246 -10.84 -4.35 9.99
C ILE A 246 -9.82 -5.51 10.09
N PRO A 247 -9.10 -5.63 11.22
CA PRO A 247 -8.31 -6.80 11.53
C PRO A 247 -9.21 -7.94 12.03
N TYR A 248 -9.28 -9.04 11.29
CA TYR A 248 -10.02 -10.24 11.66
C TYR A 248 -9.09 -11.29 12.26
N ILE A 249 -9.54 -11.99 13.31
CA ILE A 249 -8.81 -13.12 13.92
C ILE A 249 -7.32 -12.81 14.15
N ASP A 250 -7.04 -11.61 14.66
CA ASP A 250 -5.69 -11.13 14.97
C ASP A 250 -5.14 -11.75 16.27
N PHE A 251 -3.81 -11.91 16.36
CA PHE A 251 -3.14 -12.65 17.44
C PHE A 251 -2.40 -11.76 18.46
N SER A 252 -2.65 -10.45 18.50
CA SER A 252 -2.09 -9.52 19.51
C SER A 252 -0.55 -9.46 19.63
N SER A 253 0.22 -10.00 18.67
CA SER A 253 1.70 -10.01 18.69
C SER A 253 2.30 -9.17 17.55
N THR A 254 3.09 -8.14 17.86
CA THR A 254 3.73 -7.26 16.86
C THR A 254 4.51 -8.05 15.81
N ILE A 255 4.26 -7.74 14.53
CA ILE A 255 5.09 -8.20 13.41
C ILE A 255 6.02 -7.03 13.05
N PRO A 256 7.35 -7.20 13.10
CA PRO A 256 8.30 -6.14 12.76
C PRO A 256 8.13 -5.62 11.32
N PHE A 257 8.76 -4.47 11.05
CA PHE A 257 8.94 -4.00 9.68
C PHE A 257 9.81 -4.96 8.88
#